data_AF-A0A1Q7I9S6-F1
#
_entry.id   AF-A0A1Q7I9S6-F1
#
_cell.length_a   1.000
_cell.length_b   1.000
_cell.length_c   1.000
_cell.angle_alpha   90.00
_cell.angle_beta   90.00
_cell.angle_gamma   90.00
#
_symmetry.space_group_name_H-M   'P 1'
#
loop_
_entity.id
_entity.type
_entity.pdbx_description
1 polymer ?
#
loop_
_entity_poly.entity_id
_entity_poly.type
_entity_poly.pdbx_seq_one_letter_code
_entity_poly.pdbx_strand_id
1 'polypeptide(L)'
;MPREALAIVQDIPGRLRVRLPVTARIADLEGTVSHLSGVVSCRWSPRTRSLLTIYRPAEIEAEAIVDAIVEQAGVDIAPVSDAPATPGNGSPVAAALVQTVSGMDRRLGRASGGVFTLGVLLPLALTLWAIRDLTRGPIRSLPWSTALWYAHGLFRDYNIHGRD
;
A
#
# COMPACT_ATOMS: atom_id res chain seq x y z
N MET A 1 15.10 0.03 26.29
CA MET A 1 13.69 0.06 25.86
C MET A 1 13.68 0.52 24.41
N PRO A 2 13.20 -0.28 23.45
CA PRO A 2 13.11 0.19 22.06
C PRO A 2 12.13 1.37 22.02
N ARG A 3 12.56 2.51 21.46
CA ARG A 3 11.67 3.64 21.19
C ARG A 3 10.70 3.20 20.10
N GLU A 4 9.46 2.93 20.46
CA GLU A 4 8.40 2.76 19.46
C GLU A 4 8.25 4.10 18.74
N ALA A 5 8.48 4.07 17.43
CA ALA A 5 8.50 5.24 16.59
C ALA A 5 7.34 5.19 15.60
N LEU A 6 6.97 6.34 15.03
CA LEU A 6 5.87 6.44 14.08
C LEU A 6 6.12 5.56 12.85
N ALA A 7 5.14 4.75 12.45
CA ALA A 7 5.26 3.81 11.34
C ALA A 7 4.22 4.07 10.25
N ILE A 8 4.67 4.21 9.01
CA ILE A 8 3.78 4.34 7.84
C ILE A 8 3.25 2.93 7.50
N VAL A 9 1.92 2.75 7.63
CA VAL A 9 1.23 1.47 7.36
C VAL A 9 0.71 1.39 5.94
N GLN A 10 0.49 2.53 5.29
CA GLN A 10 0.07 2.57 3.91
C GLN A 10 0.36 3.95 3.35
N ASP A 11 1.02 3.98 2.21
CA ASP A 11 1.24 5.20 1.45
C ASP A 11 0.83 4.96 0.00
N ILE A 12 -0.30 5.55 -0.38
CA ILE A 12 -0.82 5.57 -1.75
C ILE A 12 -1.19 7.02 -2.02
N PRO A 13 -0.93 7.57 -3.23
CA PRO A 13 -1.34 8.92 -3.56
C PRO A 13 -2.81 9.20 -3.20
N GLY A 14 -3.01 10.20 -2.34
CA GLY A 14 -4.32 10.60 -1.80
C GLY A 14 -4.85 9.80 -0.62
N ARG A 15 -4.13 8.78 -0.14
CA ARG A 15 -4.47 7.99 1.04
C ARG A 15 -3.22 7.57 1.84
N LEU A 16 -3.06 8.17 3.01
CA LEU A 16 -1.99 7.88 3.95
C LEU A 16 -2.55 7.21 5.21
N ARG A 17 -1.95 6.11 5.66
CA ARG A 17 -2.26 5.50 6.95
C ARG A 17 -1.00 5.39 7.79
N VAL A 18 -1.03 5.99 8.97
CA VAL A 18 0.11 6.04 9.89
C VAL A 18 -0.28 5.38 11.21
N ARG A 19 0.59 4.54 11.77
CA ARG A 19 0.45 3.96 13.11
C ARG A 19 1.33 4.74 14.08
N LEU A 20 0.73 5.17 15.19
CA LEU A 20 1.40 5.93 16.23
C LEU A 20 1.76 5.03 17.43
N PRO A 21 2.96 5.21 18.01
CA PRO A 21 3.41 4.44 19.17
C PRO A 21 2.56 4.72 20.40
N VAL A 22 2.64 3.88 21.44
CA VAL A 22 1.83 4.06 22.66
C VAL A 22 2.10 5.39 23.36
N THR A 23 3.33 5.89 23.24
CA THR A 23 3.80 7.17 23.79
C THR A 23 3.26 8.42 23.08
N ALA A 24 2.62 8.26 21.92
CA ALA A 24 2.14 9.38 21.12
C ALA A 24 1.02 10.18 21.81
N ARG A 25 1.13 11.51 21.76
CA ARG A 25 0.02 12.41 22.14
C ARG A 25 -1.03 12.40 21.03
N ILE A 26 -2.24 11.95 21.37
CA ILE A 26 -3.36 11.81 20.43
C ILE A 26 -4.44 12.88 20.61
N ALA A 27 -4.29 13.76 21.60
CA ALA A 27 -5.19 14.88 21.82
C ALA A 27 -5.18 15.81 20.58
N ASP A 28 -6.36 16.12 20.08
CA ASP A 28 -6.62 16.99 18.91
C ASP A 28 -5.89 16.60 17.61
N LEU A 29 -5.38 15.38 17.52
CA LEU A 29 -4.64 14.92 16.34
C LEU A 29 -5.49 14.98 15.06
N GLU A 30 -6.74 14.53 15.13
CA GLU A 30 -7.68 14.64 14.00
C GLU A 30 -7.96 16.11 13.65
N GLY A 31 -8.17 16.95 14.67
CA GLY A 31 -8.39 18.39 14.46
C GLY A 31 -7.24 19.03 13.68
N THR A 32 -6.02 18.92 14.21
CA THR A 32 -4.82 19.51 13.58
C THR A 32 -4.61 19.01 12.15
N VAL A 33 -4.72 17.70 11.91
CA VAL A 33 -4.50 17.13 10.57
C VAL A 33 -5.62 17.49 9.61
N SER A 34 -6.87 17.60 10.07
CA SER A 34 -8.00 18.02 9.22
C SER A 34 -7.91 19.47 8.76
N HIS A 35 -7.17 20.31 9.48
CA HIS A 35 -6.98 21.73 9.14
C HIS A 35 -5.89 21.97 8.09
N LEU A 36 -5.09 20.95 7.74
CA LEU A 36 -4.10 21.08 6.69
C LEU A 36 -4.77 21.30 5.34
N SER A 37 -4.31 22.31 4.59
CA SER A 37 -4.80 22.57 3.24
C SER A 37 -4.47 21.37 2.34
N GLY A 38 -5.49 20.81 1.68
CA GLY A 38 -5.37 19.59 0.88
C GLY A 38 -5.79 18.30 1.58
N VAL A 39 -6.04 18.32 2.90
CA VAL A 39 -6.65 17.17 3.60
C VAL A 39 -8.17 17.19 3.42
N VAL A 40 -8.72 16.07 2.95
CA VAL A 40 -10.16 15.89 2.71
C VAL A 40 -10.83 15.31 3.94
N SER A 41 -10.19 14.34 4.58
CA SER A 41 -10.68 13.76 5.83
C SER A 41 -9.56 13.06 6.57
N CYS A 42 -9.66 13.01 7.89
CA CYS A 42 -8.81 12.19 8.74
C CYS A 42 -9.65 11.45 9.77
N ARG A 43 -9.24 10.23 10.12
CA ARG A 43 -9.91 9.42 11.14
C ARG A 43 -8.90 8.61 11.94
N TRP A 44 -8.96 8.76 13.25
CA TRP A 44 -8.23 8.04 14.26
C TRP A 44 -8.96 6.75 14.62
N SER A 45 -8.19 5.67 14.75
CA SER A 45 -8.68 4.37 15.22
C SER A 45 -7.92 3.98 16.48
N PRO A 46 -8.55 4.09 17.68
CA PRO A 46 -7.94 3.67 18.93
C PRO A 46 -7.54 2.18 18.92
N ARG A 47 -8.38 1.32 18.32
CA ARG A 47 -8.17 -0.13 18.24
C ARG A 47 -6.87 -0.52 17.53
N THR A 48 -6.49 0.23 16.50
CA THR A 48 -5.29 -0.08 15.68
C THR A 48 -4.17 0.92 15.88
N ARG A 49 -4.38 1.90 16.77
CA ARG A 49 -3.55 3.10 16.97
C ARG A 49 -3.09 3.74 15.67
N SER A 50 -4.00 3.85 14.71
CA SER A 50 -3.67 4.40 13.39
C SER A 50 -4.56 5.56 13.00
N LEU A 51 -3.95 6.55 12.34
CA LEU A 51 -4.61 7.65 11.69
C LEU A 51 -4.69 7.35 10.20
N LEU A 52 -5.89 7.37 9.65
CA LEU A 52 -6.13 7.31 8.21
C LEU A 52 -6.43 8.73 7.71
N THR A 53 -5.64 9.22 6.77
CA THR A 53 -5.78 10.53 6.15
C THR A 53 -6.03 10.38 4.65
N ILE A 54 -7.11 10.99 4.18
CA ILE A 54 -7.41 11.15 2.76
C ILE A 54 -7.06 12.58 2.39
N TYR A 55 -6.23 12.75 1.36
CA TYR A 55 -5.71 14.03 0.94
C TYR A 55 -5.72 14.16 -0.58
N ARG A 56 -5.53 15.38 -1.09
CA ARG A 56 -5.38 15.65 -2.52
C ARG A 56 -3.89 15.73 -2.84
N PRO A 57 -3.33 14.76 -3.59
CA PRO A 57 -1.90 14.74 -3.89
C PRO A 57 -1.45 15.90 -4.79
N ALA A 58 -2.39 16.62 -5.41
CA ALA A 58 -2.09 17.85 -6.15
C ALA A 58 -1.91 19.09 -5.25
N GLU A 59 -2.35 19.02 -3.98
CA GLU A 59 -2.36 20.16 -3.05
C GLU A 59 -1.40 19.97 -1.87
N ILE A 60 -1.17 18.72 -1.45
CA ILE A 60 -0.29 18.39 -0.31
C ILE A 60 0.39 17.03 -0.52
N GLU A 61 1.66 16.97 -0.13
CA GLU A 61 2.47 15.75 -0.14
C GLU A 61 2.26 14.94 1.14
N ALA A 62 2.39 13.61 1.04
CA ALA A 62 2.27 12.72 2.19
C ALA A 62 3.28 13.06 3.31
N GLU A 63 4.49 13.48 2.94
CA GLU A 63 5.56 13.85 3.86
C GLU A 63 5.17 15.03 4.76
N ALA A 64 4.56 16.08 4.19
CA ALA A 64 4.08 17.23 4.96
C ALA A 64 2.98 16.86 5.97
N ILE A 65 2.15 15.85 5.64
CA ILE A 65 1.15 15.31 6.57
C ILE A 65 1.83 14.52 7.70
N VAL A 66 2.86 13.73 7.38
CA VAL A 66 3.64 12.98 8.38
C VAL A 66 4.34 13.95 9.34
N ASP A 67 4.95 15.02 8.83
CA ASP A 67 5.64 16.02 9.66
C ASP A 67 4.68 16.69 10.64
N ALA A 68 3.49 17.09 10.18
CA ALA A 68 2.46 17.65 11.05
C ALA A 68 1.99 16.65 12.13
N ILE A 69 1.90 15.36 11.79
CA ILE A 69 1.56 14.30 12.76
C ILE A 69 2.69 14.15 13.79
N VAL A 70 3.94 14.18 13.36
CA VAL A 70 5.13 14.04 14.22
C VAL A 70 5.22 15.19 15.21
N GLU A 71 5.04 16.42 14.75
CA GLU A 71 5.06 17.63 15.58
C GLU A 71 3.93 17.60 16.63
N GLN A 72 2.70 17.29 16.19
CA GLN A 72 1.54 17.23 17.06
C GLN A 72 1.65 16.10 18.10
N ALA A 73 2.02 14.91 17.65
CA ALA A 73 2.05 13.71 18.49
C ALA A 73 3.32 13.60 19.35
N GLY A 74 4.35 14.40 19.06
CA GLY A 74 5.62 14.43 19.81
C GLY A 74 6.38 13.12 19.73
N VAL A 75 6.44 12.51 18.54
CA VAL A 75 7.03 11.18 18.32
C VAL A 75 8.10 11.23 17.25
N ASP A 76 9.22 10.57 17.49
CA ASP A 76 10.24 10.40 16.45
C ASP A 76 9.72 9.51 15.31
N ILE A 77 10.11 9.83 14.08
CA ILE A 77 9.84 9.01 12.90
C ILE A 77 10.71 7.74 12.99
N ALA A 78 10.12 6.55 12.85
CA ALA A 78 10.92 5.35 12.67
C ALA A 78 11.62 5.47 11.32
N PRO A 79 12.90 5.11 11.17
CA PRO A 79 13.55 5.13 9.86
C PRO A 79 12.64 4.41 8.87
N VAL A 80 12.26 5.13 7.80
CA VAL A 80 11.40 4.64 6.73
C VAL A 80 11.99 3.33 6.25
N SER A 81 11.41 2.23 6.70
CA SER A 81 11.71 0.94 6.11
C SER A 81 11.04 1.01 4.75
N ASP A 82 11.84 1.08 3.69
CA ASP A 82 11.48 0.85 2.29
C ASP A 82 10.78 -0.54 2.09
N ALA A 83 10.55 -1.29 3.17
CA ALA A 83 9.69 -2.44 3.21
C ALA A 83 8.22 -1.99 3.11
N PRO A 84 7.49 -2.41 2.06
CA PRO A 84 6.06 -2.13 1.96
C PRO A 84 5.38 -2.62 3.23
N ALA A 85 4.59 -1.74 3.82
CA ALA A 85 3.81 -2.02 4.99
C ALA A 85 2.92 -3.24 4.75
N THR A 86 3.42 -4.37 5.22
CA THR A 86 2.80 -5.66 5.05
C THR A 86 1.66 -5.71 6.08
N PRO A 87 0.39 -5.88 5.67
CA PRO A 87 -0.63 -6.28 6.63
C PRO A 87 -0.12 -7.57 7.28
N GLY A 88 0.00 -7.57 8.61
CA GLY A 88 0.55 -8.71 9.35
C GLY A 88 -0.04 -10.00 8.81
N ASN A 89 0.84 -10.87 8.26
CA ASN A 89 0.63 -12.14 7.54
C ASN A 89 1.19 -12.22 6.10
N GLY A 90 2.04 -11.30 5.65
CA GLY A 90 2.84 -11.54 4.43
C GLY A 90 4.01 -12.49 4.69
N SER A 91 4.06 -13.62 3.98
CA SER A 91 5.20 -14.55 4.00
C SER A 91 6.52 -13.80 3.73
N PRO A 92 7.61 -14.10 4.45
CA PRO A 92 8.93 -13.46 4.24
C PRO A 92 9.44 -13.64 2.80
N VAL A 93 8.98 -14.69 2.12
CA VAL A 93 9.26 -14.94 0.70
C VAL A 93 8.64 -13.88 -0.20
N ALA A 94 7.42 -13.41 0.12
CA ALA A 94 6.76 -12.36 -0.65
C ALA A 94 7.49 -11.02 -0.50
N ALA A 95 7.94 -10.68 0.70
CA ALA A 95 8.71 -9.47 0.94
C ALA A 95 10.06 -9.48 0.19
N ALA A 96 10.77 -10.61 0.20
CA ALA A 96 12.03 -10.78 -0.54
C ALA A 96 11.83 -10.68 -2.06
N LEU A 97 10.74 -11.25 -2.57
CA LEU A 97 10.41 -11.18 -3.98
C LEU A 97 10.11 -9.72 -4.40
N VAL A 98 9.30 -9.00 -3.62
CA VAL A 98 8.98 -7.59 -3.88
C VAL A 98 10.23 -6.72 -3.85
N GLN A 99 11.13 -6.91 -2.89
CA GLN A 99 12.40 -6.16 -2.86
C GLN A 99 13.29 -6.44 -4.06
N THR A 100 13.35 -7.70 -4.51
CA THR A 100 14.14 -8.09 -5.69
C THR A 100 13.58 -7.47 -6.96
N VAL A 101 12.26 -7.53 -7.14
CA VAL A 101 11.54 -6.95 -8.29
C VAL A 101 11.70 -5.43 -8.32
N SER A 102 11.50 -4.75 -7.19
CA SER A 102 11.69 -3.30 -7.07
C SER A 102 13.15 -2.88 -7.31
N GLY A 103 14.12 -3.69 -6.90
CA GLY A 103 15.54 -3.47 -7.16
C GLY A 103 15.89 -3.56 -8.66
N MET A 104 15.26 -4.46 -9.41
CA MET A 104 15.44 -4.57 -10.86
C MET A 104 14.76 -3.41 -11.60
N ASP A 105 13.56 -3.01 -11.18
CA ASP A 105 12.82 -1.89 -11.78
C ASP A 105 13.58 -0.56 -11.65
N ARG A 106 14.16 -0.27 -10.47
CA ARG A 106 15.01 0.91 -10.23
C ARG A 106 16.30 0.91 -11.07
N ARG A 107 16.80 -0.25 -11.49
CA ARG A 107 17.99 -0.38 -12.37
C ARG A 107 17.63 -0.20 -13.84
N LEU A 108 16.49 -0.74 -14.29
CA LEU A 108 15.99 -0.55 -15.66
C LEU A 108 15.55 0.90 -15.92
N GLY A 109 14.86 1.53 -14.96
CA GLY A 109 14.42 2.92 -15.09
C GLY A 109 15.58 3.92 -15.24
N ARG A 110 16.69 3.70 -14.51
CA ARG A 110 17.90 4.55 -14.62
C ARG A 110 18.65 4.38 -15.94
N ALA A 111 18.62 3.19 -16.55
CA ALA A 111 19.29 2.94 -17.82
C ALA A 111 18.47 3.40 -19.04
N SER A 112 17.15 3.52 -18.90
CA SER A 112 16.21 3.83 -20.01
C SER A 112 15.55 5.22 -19.93
N GLY A 113 16.00 6.08 -19.00
CA GLY A 113 15.42 7.41 -18.81
C GLY A 113 13.96 7.38 -18.32
N GLY A 114 13.52 6.27 -17.69
CA GLY A 114 12.18 6.11 -17.13
C GLY A 114 11.09 5.62 -18.08
N VAL A 115 11.39 5.39 -19.37
CA VAL A 115 10.36 5.01 -20.37
C VAL A 115 10.06 3.51 -20.36
N PHE A 116 11.03 2.67 -20.02
CA PHE A 116 10.90 1.20 -20.00
C PHE A 116 11.12 0.65 -18.59
N THR A 117 10.11 0.80 -17.74
CA THR A 117 10.05 0.13 -16.44
C THR A 117 9.54 -1.30 -16.59
N LEU A 118 9.88 -2.17 -15.65
CA LEU A 118 9.36 -3.54 -15.54
C LEU A 118 7.83 -3.54 -15.43
N GLY A 119 7.26 -2.47 -14.85
CA GLY A 119 5.82 -2.22 -14.79
C GLY A 119 5.14 -2.05 -16.16
N VAL A 120 5.87 -1.67 -17.21
CA VAL A 120 5.33 -1.55 -18.59
C VAL A 120 5.69 -2.78 -19.42
N LEU A 121 6.90 -3.30 -19.26
CA LEU A 121 7.39 -4.48 -19.99
C LEU A 121 6.60 -5.75 -19.64
N LEU A 122 6.23 -5.94 -18.38
CA LEU A 122 5.50 -7.13 -17.95
C LEU A 122 4.08 -7.20 -18.55
N PRO A 123 3.24 -6.14 -18.48
CA PRO A 123 1.97 -6.11 -19.21
C PRO A 123 2.16 -6.33 -20.70
N LEU A 124 3.14 -5.68 -21.33
CA LEU A 124 3.39 -5.81 -22.78
C LEU A 124 3.72 -7.25 -23.16
N ALA A 125 4.59 -7.92 -22.41
CA ALA A 125 4.95 -9.31 -22.64
C ALA A 125 3.74 -10.25 -22.46
N LEU A 126 2.91 -10.02 -21.43
CA LEU A 126 1.68 -10.77 -21.20
C LEU A 126 0.66 -10.55 -22.33
N THR A 127 0.51 -9.32 -22.83
CA THR A 127 -0.35 -9.01 -23.97
C THR A 127 0.14 -9.72 -25.23
N LEU A 128 1.44 -9.66 -25.52
CA LEU A 128 2.03 -10.34 -26.67
C LEU A 128 1.86 -11.86 -26.58
N TRP A 129 2.01 -12.41 -25.38
CA TRP A 129 1.80 -13.82 -25.10
C TRP A 129 0.32 -14.23 -25.26
N ALA A 130 -0.62 -13.42 -24.75
CA ALA A 130 -2.05 -13.66 -24.90
C ALA A 130 -2.50 -13.60 -26.37
N ILE A 131 -2.00 -12.65 -27.16
CA ILE A 131 -2.25 -12.59 -28.61
C ILE A 131 -1.69 -13.83 -29.30
N ARG A 132 -0.49 -14.25 -28.93
CA ARG A 132 0.16 -15.47 -29.43
C ARG A 132 -0.60 -16.74 -29.05
N ASP A 133 -1.24 -16.79 -27.88
CA ASP A 133 -2.04 -17.93 -27.42
C ASP A 133 -3.40 -17.98 -28.13
N LEU A 134 -4.05 -16.82 -28.25
CA LEU A 134 -5.32 -16.63 -28.96
C LEU A 134 -5.25 -17.06 -30.43
N THR A 135 -4.09 -16.84 -31.06
CA THR A 135 -3.84 -17.22 -32.46
C THR A 135 -3.51 -18.70 -32.65
N ARG A 136 -3.28 -19.47 -31.57
CA ARG A 136 -2.85 -20.88 -31.65
C ARG A 136 -3.91 -21.93 -31.33
N GLY A 137 -5.10 -21.56 -30.89
CA GLY A 137 -6.14 -22.56 -30.68
C GLY A 137 -7.48 -21.98 -30.26
N PRO A 138 -8.58 -22.76 -30.40
CA PRO A 138 -9.88 -22.35 -29.91
C PRO A 138 -9.78 -22.17 -28.40
N ILE A 139 -10.11 -20.97 -27.93
CA ILE A 139 -10.26 -20.67 -26.51
C ILE A 139 -11.26 -21.70 -25.99
N ARG A 140 -10.76 -22.73 -25.29
CA ARG A 140 -11.63 -23.60 -24.50
C ARG A 140 -12.32 -22.67 -23.54
N SER A 141 -13.63 -22.52 -23.71
CA SER A 141 -14.50 -21.69 -22.90
C SER A 141 -14.10 -21.93 -21.46
N LEU A 142 -13.44 -20.96 -20.82
CA LEU A 142 -13.14 -21.07 -19.40
C LEU A 142 -14.51 -21.29 -18.74
N PRO A 143 -14.70 -22.38 -17.98
CA PRO A 143 -15.97 -22.60 -17.31
C PRO A 143 -16.10 -21.48 -16.28
N TRP A 144 -16.84 -20.44 -16.68
CA TRP A 144 -17.11 -19.25 -15.87
C TRP A 144 -17.72 -19.65 -14.53
N SER A 145 -18.41 -20.80 -14.49
CA SER A 145 -18.92 -21.44 -13.29
C SER A 145 -17.80 -21.80 -12.30
N THR A 146 -16.66 -22.31 -12.77
CA THR A 146 -15.49 -22.60 -11.93
C THR A 146 -14.88 -21.32 -11.37
N ALA A 147 -14.71 -20.30 -12.20
CA ALA A 147 -14.20 -18.99 -11.75
C ALA A 147 -15.12 -18.35 -10.71
N LEU A 148 -16.44 -18.40 -10.94
CA LEU A 148 -17.46 -17.91 -10.01
C LEU A 148 -17.42 -18.67 -8.67
N TRP A 149 -17.28 -20.00 -8.72
CA TRP A 149 -17.21 -20.85 -7.54
C TRP A 149 -15.97 -20.52 -6.69
N TYR A 150 -14.81 -20.36 -7.32
CA TYR A 150 -13.58 -19.97 -6.62
C TYR A 150 -13.65 -18.55 -6.06
N ALA A 151 -14.20 -17.58 -6.81
CA ALA A 151 -14.39 -16.22 -6.32
C ALA A 151 -15.31 -16.18 -5.10
N HIS A 152 -16.40 -16.95 -5.12
CA HIS A 152 -17.32 -17.08 -4.00
C HIS A 152 -16.65 -17.73 -2.77
N GLY A 153 -15.90 -18.81 -2.96
CA GLY A 153 -15.14 -19.46 -1.89
C GLY A 153 -14.13 -18.51 -1.23
N LEU A 154 -13.35 -17.80 -2.05
CA LEU A 154 -12.38 -16.82 -1.57
C LEU A 154 -13.05 -15.68 -0.78
N PHE A 155 -14.14 -15.11 -1.29
CA PHE A 155 -14.89 -14.08 -0.58
C PHE A 155 -15.42 -14.57 0.77
N ARG A 156 -15.96 -15.78 0.80
CA ARG A 156 -16.50 -16.40 2.02
C ARG A 156 -15.38 -16.62 3.05
N ASP A 157 -14.29 -17.23 2.63
CA ASP A 157 -13.24 -17.65 3.55
C ASP A 157 -12.53 -16.44 4.17
N TYR A 158 -12.31 -15.37 3.40
CA TYR A 158 -11.68 -14.14 3.89
C TYR A 158 -12.61 -13.22 4.70
N ASN A 159 -13.91 -13.21 4.45
CA ASN A 159 -14.85 -12.35 5.19
C ASN A 159 -15.47 -13.00 6.42
N ILE A 160 -15.53 -14.34 6.47
CA ILE A 160 -16.20 -15.07 7.56
C ILE A 160 -15.19 -15.54 8.62
N HIS A 161 -13.97 -15.93 8.26
CA HIS A 161 -12.95 -16.41 9.24
C HIS A 161 -12.14 -15.28 9.90
N GLY A 162 -12.42 -14.00 9.61
CA GLY A 162 -11.78 -12.86 10.27
C GLY A 162 -12.42 -12.44 11.60
N ARG A 163 -13.27 -13.28 12.20
CA ARG A 163 -14.11 -12.95 13.38
C ARG A 163 -13.86 -13.78 14.64
N ASP A 164 -12.80 -14.59 14.68
CA ASP A 164 -12.37 -15.30 15.90
C ASP A 164 -11.01 -14.80 16.40
#